data_AF-A0AAN8JWA4-F1
#
_entry.id   AF-A0AAN8JWA4-F1
#
_cell.length_a   1.000
_cell.length_b   1.000
_cell.length_c   1.000
_cell.angle_alpha   90.00
_cell.angle_beta   90.00
_cell.angle_gamma   90.00
#
_symmetry.space_group_name_H-M   'P 1'
#
loop_
_entity.id
_entity.type
_entity.pdbx_description
1 polymer ?
#
loop_
_entity_poly.entity_id
_entity_poly.type
_entity_poly.pdbx_seq_one_letter_code
_entity_poly.pdbx_strand_id
1 'polypeptide(L)'
;MITHSPVDVEELTAFFSITLSNFLDKHAPVSTKPITVKSLAPWYSDSIVLAKTERRRAERRWKKIKIRQLEVNRHIYVQKRQNANKLLKSEKAKFCSQRISLSSGNAKALYSLMSSLLGKPRDVTLPHTDDISVLSNNFSDYFLEKIPTIRNSLGIPDG
;
A
#
# COMPACT_ATOMS: atom_id res chain seq x y z
N MET A 1 50.63 -14.86 3.61
CA MET A 1 51.58 -15.73 2.88
C MET A 1 50.76 -16.68 2.04
N ILE A 2 50.79 -16.55 0.71
CA ILE A 2 50.21 -17.54 -0.22
C ILE A 2 51.39 -18.10 -1.00
N THR A 3 51.80 -19.33 -0.66
CA THR A 3 52.92 -20.04 -1.28
C THR A 3 52.45 -21.40 -1.80
N HIS A 4 51.66 -21.37 -2.88
CA HIS A 4 51.63 -22.43 -3.89
C HIS A 4 50.85 -21.90 -5.10
N SER A 5 51.47 -21.87 -6.27
CA SER A 5 50.76 -21.64 -7.53
C SER A 5 50.08 -22.97 -7.89
N PRO A 6 48.74 -23.05 -7.97
CA PRO A 6 48.08 -24.27 -8.42
C PRO A 6 48.35 -24.41 -9.92
N VAL A 7 48.91 -25.55 -10.31
CA VAL A 7 49.37 -25.85 -11.69
C VAL A 7 48.21 -26.39 -12.55
N ASP A 8 47.00 -26.42 -12.01
CA ASP A 8 45.81 -26.98 -12.66
C ASP A 8 44.66 -25.95 -12.75
N VAL A 9 44.07 -25.82 -13.94
CA VAL A 9 43.05 -24.79 -14.24
C VAL A 9 41.75 -25.08 -13.48
N GLU A 10 41.41 -26.35 -13.35
CA GLU A 10 40.30 -26.85 -12.54
C GLU A 10 40.43 -26.44 -11.07
N GLU A 11 41.65 -26.49 -10.49
CA GLU A 11 41.88 -26.12 -9.09
C GLU A 11 41.70 -24.61 -8.86
N LEU A 12 42.21 -23.78 -9.78
CA LEU A 12 42.07 -22.32 -9.70
C LEU A 12 40.61 -21.87 -9.86
N THR A 13 39.87 -22.49 -10.79
CA THR A 13 38.45 -22.18 -11.00
C THR A 13 37.60 -22.60 -9.80
N ALA A 14 37.90 -23.74 -9.19
CA ALA A 14 37.24 -24.19 -7.95
C ALA A 14 37.51 -23.22 -6.78
N PHE A 15 38.78 -22.82 -6.57
CA PHE A 15 39.13 -21.87 -5.51
C PHE A 15 38.43 -20.52 -5.69
N PHE A 16 38.38 -20.01 -6.92
CA PHE A 16 37.68 -18.77 -7.25
C PHE A 16 36.18 -18.88 -6.96
N SER A 17 35.53 -19.94 -7.42
CA SER A 17 34.10 -20.18 -7.20
C SER A 17 33.78 -20.24 -5.71
N ILE A 18 34.55 -21.00 -4.93
CA ILE A 18 34.35 -21.14 -3.48
C ILE A 18 34.53 -19.80 -2.78
N THR A 19 35.59 -19.08 -3.11
CA THR A 19 35.88 -17.78 -2.49
C THR A 19 34.77 -16.76 -2.78
N LEU A 20 34.29 -16.72 -4.02
CA LEU A 20 33.20 -15.82 -4.42
C LEU A 20 31.88 -16.19 -3.75
N SER A 21 31.53 -17.48 -3.71
CA SER A 21 30.34 -17.98 -3.01
C SER A 21 30.39 -17.63 -1.53
N ASN A 22 31.50 -17.91 -0.84
CA ASN A 22 31.66 -17.59 0.58
C ASN A 22 31.57 -16.09 0.86
N PHE A 23 32.11 -15.26 -0.04
CA PHE A 23 32.01 -13.81 0.06
C PHE A 23 30.58 -13.31 -0.14
N LEU A 24 29.88 -13.84 -1.15
CA LEU A 24 28.47 -13.55 -1.40
C LEU A 24 27.58 -14.01 -0.25
N ASP A 25 27.77 -15.21 0.28
CA ASP A 25 26.98 -15.72 1.40
C ASP A 25 27.20 -14.92 2.69
N LYS A 26 28.44 -14.43 2.92
CA LYS A 26 28.74 -13.57 4.07
C LYS A 26 28.10 -12.19 3.98
N HIS A 27 28.08 -11.58 2.79
CA HIS A 27 27.67 -10.18 2.63
C HIS A 27 26.27 -9.99 2.04
N ALA A 28 25.78 -10.96 1.28
CA ALA A 28 24.51 -10.94 0.57
C ALA A 28 23.93 -12.37 0.48
N PRO A 29 23.63 -13.02 1.63
CA PRO A 29 23.10 -14.37 1.64
C PRO A 29 21.82 -14.45 0.81
N VAL A 30 21.67 -15.57 0.10
CA VAL A 30 20.47 -15.81 -0.72
C VAL A 30 19.24 -15.79 0.18
N SER A 31 18.33 -14.86 -0.08
CA SER A 31 17.09 -14.72 0.66
C SER A 31 15.91 -14.78 -0.30
N THR A 32 15.04 -15.76 -0.11
CA THR A 32 13.77 -15.86 -0.83
C THR A 32 12.77 -14.91 -0.17
N LYS A 33 12.26 -13.93 -0.93
CA LYS A 33 11.20 -13.04 -0.49
C LYS A 33 9.90 -13.42 -1.17
N PRO A 34 8.78 -13.57 -0.43
CA PRO A 34 7.49 -13.81 -1.05
C PRO A 34 7.10 -12.59 -1.87
N ILE A 35 6.83 -12.79 -3.16
CA ILE A 35 6.32 -11.75 -4.04
C ILE A 35 4.80 -11.79 -3.95
N THR A 36 4.20 -10.75 -3.37
CA THR A 36 2.74 -10.60 -3.39
C THR A 36 2.31 -10.19 -4.80
N VAL A 37 1.77 -11.14 -5.57
CA VAL A 37 1.08 -10.83 -6.83
C VAL A 37 -0.27 -10.20 -6.47
N LYS A 38 -0.34 -8.88 -6.56
CA LYS A 38 -1.60 -8.15 -6.37
C LYS A 38 -2.40 -8.24 -7.67
N SER A 39 -3.59 -8.84 -7.61
CA SER A 39 -4.54 -8.78 -8.72
C SER A 39 -4.82 -7.32 -9.07
N LEU A 40 -4.84 -7.02 -10.36
CA LEU A 40 -5.17 -5.70 -10.83
C LEU A 40 -6.60 -5.36 -10.40
N ALA A 41 -6.83 -4.12 -9.94
CA ALA A 41 -8.18 -3.72 -9.58
C ALA A 41 -9.10 -3.84 -10.82
N PRO A 42 -10.34 -4.35 -10.70
CA PRO A 42 -11.19 -4.62 -11.87
C PRO A 42 -11.47 -3.40 -12.75
N TRP A 43 -11.42 -2.20 -12.19
CA TRP A 43 -11.61 -0.92 -12.91
C TRP A 43 -10.31 -0.35 -13.51
N TYR A 44 -9.18 -1.04 -13.33
CA TYR A 44 -7.88 -0.54 -13.75
C TYR A 44 -7.54 -1.08 -15.15
N SER A 45 -7.90 -0.29 -16.16
CA SER A 45 -7.74 -0.61 -17.58
C SER A 45 -6.38 -0.20 -18.17
N ASP A 46 -6.06 -0.71 -19.35
CA ASP A 46 -4.82 -0.38 -20.07
C ASP A 46 -4.71 1.11 -20.41
N SER A 47 -5.83 1.79 -20.61
CA SER A 47 -5.85 3.24 -20.83
C SER A 47 -5.32 4.02 -19.61
N ILE A 48 -5.59 3.54 -18.38
CA ILE A 48 -4.99 4.08 -17.14
C ILE A 48 -3.49 3.80 -17.11
N VAL A 49 -3.06 2.61 -17.51
CA VAL A 49 -1.64 2.23 -17.58
C VAL A 49 -0.88 3.16 -18.51
N LEU A 50 -1.40 3.36 -19.73
CA LEU A 50 -0.82 4.25 -20.74
C LEU A 50 -0.77 5.68 -20.23
N ALA A 51 -1.88 6.22 -19.70
CA ALA A 51 -1.93 7.59 -19.18
C ALA A 51 -0.94 7.82 -18.02
N LYS A 52 -0.80 6.86 -17.09
CA LYS A 52 0.18 6.94 -16.00
C LYS A 52 1.61 6.82 -16.50
N THR A 53 1.84 6.02 -17.53
CA THR A 53 3.16 5.88 -18.16
C THR A 53 3.58 7.17 -18.84
N GLU A 54 2.69 7.80 -19.61
CA GLU A 54 2.91 9.10 -20.21
C GLU A 54 3.15 10.20 -19.17
N ARG A 55 2.37 10.21 -18.09
CA ARG A 55 2.60 11.12 -16.95
C ARG A 55 4.01 10.96 -16.38
N ARG A 56 4.47 9.72 -16.13
CA ARG A 56 5.82 9.45 -15.61
C ARG A 56 6.91 9.85 -16.61
N ARG A 57 6.70 9.61 -17.92
CA ARG A 57 7.63 10.05 -18.97
C ARG A 57 7.77 11.57 -18.97
N ALA A 58 6.66 12.31 -18.95
CA ALA A 58 6.67 13.77 -18.88
C ALA A 58 7.33 14.29 -17.58
N GLU A 59 7.04 13.66 -16.44
CA GLU A 59 7.66 14.01 -15.16
C GLU A 59 9.19 13.84 -15.18
N ARG A 60 9.69 12.71 -15.69
CA ARG A 60 11.14 12.48 -15.82
C ARG A 60 11.79 13.50 -16.73
N ARG A 61 11.16 13.85 -17.87
CA ARG A 61 11.66 14.89 -18.78
C ARG A 61 11.75 16.25 -18.07
N TRP A 62 10.69 16.66 -17.36
CA TRP A 62 10.68 17.90 -16.60
C TRP A 62 11.75 17.91 -15.50
N LYS A 63 11.92 16.81 -14.73
CA LYS A 63 12.95 16.68 -13.69
C LYS A 63 14.37 16.70 -14.25
N LYS A 64 14.62 16.03 -15.38
CA LYS A 64 15.96 16.00 -16.04
C LYS A 64 16.35 17.38 -16.56
N ILE A 65 15.39 18.12 -17.10
CA ILE A 65 15.64 19.43 -17.73
C ILE A 65 15.56 20.57 -16.70
N LYS A 66 15.41 20.29 -15.40
CA LYS A 66 15.28 21.31 -14.34
C LYS A 66 16.40 22.36 -14.32
N ILE A 67 17.57 22.05 -14.89
CA ILE A 67 18.72 22.97 -15.07
C ILE A 67 18.42 24.08 -16.12
N ARG A 68 17.56 23.81 -17.11
CA ARG A 68 17.03 24.80 -18.06
C ARG A 68 15.53 24.93 -17.79
N GLN A 69 15.09 25.92 -17.02
CA GLN A 69 13.70 26.12 -16.57
C GLN A 69 12.71 26.28 -17.75
N LEU A 70 12.41 25.20 -18.48
CA LEU A 70 11.53 25.23 -19.63
C LEU A 70 10.10 25.00 -19.18
N GLU A 71 9.38 26.10 -18.96
CA GLU A 71 7.96 26.11 -18.55
C GLU A 71 7.08 25.22 -19.44
N VAL A 72 7.43 25.04 -20.71
CA VAL A 72 6.74 24.13 -21.64
C VAL A 72 6.70 22.69 -21.11
N ASN A 73 7.82 22.17 -20.58
CA ASN A 73 7.87 20.80 -20.04
C ASN A 73 7.03 20.66 -18.77
N ARG A 74 7.01 21.70 -17.94
CA ARG A 74 6.15 21.76 -16.75
C ARG A 74 4.68 21.73 -17.16
N HIS A 75 4.30 22.52 -18.16
CA HIS A 75 2.94 22.56 -18.70
C HIS A 75 2.51 21.19 -19.25
N ILE A 76 3.35 20.54 -20.06
CA ILE A 76 3.10 19.19 -20.59
C ILE A 76 2.90 18.19 -19.44
N TYR A 77 3.75 18.21 -18.41
CA TYR A 77 3.60 17.34 -17.25
C TYR A 77 2.26 17.57 -16.53
N VAL A 78 1.88 18.83 -16.30
CA VAL A 78 0.61 19.19 -15.65
C VAL A 78 -0.58 18.67 -16.46
N GLN A 79 -0.57 18.85 -17.79
CA GLN A 79 -1.62 18.32 -18.67
C GLN A 79 -1.71 16.78 -18.59
N LYS A 80 -0.59 16.06 -18.69
CA LYS A 80 -0.58 14.59 -18.58
C LYS A 80 -1.03 14.11 -17.21
N ARG A 81 -0.68 14.83 -16.13
CA ARG A 81 -1.15 14.56 -14.77
C ARG A 81 -2.67 14.74 -14.65
N GLN A 82 -3.22 15.83 -15.17
CA GLN A 82 -4.65 16.07 -15.17
C GLN A 82 -5.41 15.01 -15.97
N ASN A 83 -4.92 14.64 -17.15
CA ASN A 83 -5.52 13.58 -17.96
C ASN A 83 -5.56 12.24 -17.22
N ALA A 84 -4.43 11.80 -16.65
CA ALA A 84 -4.38 10.56 -15.89
C ALA A 84 -5.34 10.56 -14.69
N ASN A 85 -5.48 11.69 -13.99
CA ASN A 85 -6.41 11.82 -12.87
C ASN A 85 -7.87 11.81 -13.32
N LYS A 86 -8.21 12.49 -14.42
CA LYS A 86 -9.56 12.49 -15.00
C LYS A 86 -9.97 11.07 -15.40
N LEU A 87 -9.09 10.37 -16.10
CA LEU A 87 -9.33 9.00 -16.55
C LEU A 87 -9.50 8.06 -15.36
N LEU A 88 -8.63 8.15 -14.34
CA LEU A 88 -8.75 7.36 -13.12
C LEU A 88 -10.08 7.58 -12.39
N LYS A 89 -10.52 8.85 -12.26
CA LYS A 89 -11.80 9.19 -11.64
C LYS A 89 -12.98 8.66 -12.45
N SER A 90 -12.94 8.82 -13.78
CA SER A 90 -13.99 8.38 -14.69
C SER A 90 -14.16 6.86 -14.66
N GLU A 91 -13.08 6.10 -14.79
CA GLU A 91 -13.15 4.63 -14.80
C GLU A 91 -13.62 4.06 -13.46
N LYS A 92 -13.15 4.63 -12.34
CA LYS A 92 -13.67 4.29 -11.01
C LYS A 92 -15.16 4.57 -10.88
N ALA A 93 -15.61 5.76 -11.31
CA ALA A 93 -17.01 6.14 -11.23
C ALA A 93 -17.87 5.19 -12.08
N LYS A 94 -17.48 4.93 -13.34
CA LYS A 94 -18.16 3.99 -14.24
C LYS A 94 -18.30 2.61 -13.60
N PHE A 95 -17.21 2.08 -13.05
CA PHE A 95 -17.23 0.77 -12.40
C PHE A 95 -18.19 0.72 -11.20
N CYS A 96 -18.13 1.72 -10.32
CA CYS A 96 -19.05 1.79 -9.18
C CYS A 96 -20.51 1.91 -9.64
N SER A 97 -20.80 2.80 -10.58
CA SER A 97 -22.14 2.99 -11.14
C SER A 97 -22.69 1.70 -11.77
N GLN A 98 -21.87 0.99 -12.56
CA GLN A 98 -22.23 -0.30 -13.14
C GLN A 98 -22.55 -1.34 -12.07
N ARG A 99 -21.73 -1.43 -11.01
CA ARG A 99 -21.99 -2.40 -9.95
C ARG A 99 -23.23 -2.04 -9.13
N ILE A 100 -23.51 -0.76 -8.93
CA ILE A 100 -24.74 -0.29 -8.26
C ILE A 100 -25.95 -0.66 -9.12
N SER A 101 -25.92 -0.41 -10.44
CA SER A 101 -27.04 -0.75 -11.33
C SER A 101 -27.28 -2.26 -11.40
N LEU A 102 -26.22 -3.08 -11.41
CA LEU A 102 -26.33 -4.54 -11.35
C LEU A 102 -26.89 -5.06 -10.02
N SER A 103 -26.79 -4.28 -8.94
CA SER A 103 -27.33 -4.62 -7.62
C SER A 103 -28.75 -4.08 -7.40
N SER A 104 -29.35 -3.47 -8.43
CA SER A 104 -30.73 -2.98 -8.36
C SER A 104 -31.70 -4.12 -8.00
N GLY A 105 -32.58 -3.89 -7.03
CA GLY A 105 -33.50 -4.90 -6.53
C GLY A 105 -32.91 -5.87 -5.48
N ASN A 106 -31.61 -5.78 -5.16
CA ASN A 106 -31.00 -6.56 -4.09
C ASN A 106 -30.27 -5.66 -3.08
N ALA A 107 -31.01 -5.22 -2.05
CA ALA A 107 -30.49 -4.36 -0.99
C ALA A 107 -29.25 -4.96 -0.30
N LYS A 108 -29.24 -6.28 -0.05
CA LYS A 108 -28.11 -6.97 0.60
C LYS A 108 -26.83 -6.86 -0.24
N ALA A 109 -26.93 -7.08 -1.55
CA ALA A 109 -25.81 -6.93 -2.48
C ALA A 109 -25.31 -5.47 -2.53
N LEU A 110 -26.23 -4.50 -2.55
CA LEU A 110 -25.91 -3.08 -2.53
C LEU A 110 -25.17 -2.67 -1.24
N TYR A 111 -25.67 -3.07 -0.06
CA TYR A 111 -25.02 -2.78 1.23
C TYR A 111 -23.65 -3.46 1.36
N SER A 112 -23.51 -4.69 0.88
CA SER A 112 -22.21 -5.38 0.84
C SER A 112 -21.20 -4.65 -0.07
N LEU A 113 -21.68 -4.15 -1.22
CA LEU A 113 -20.86 -3.35 -2.12
C LEU A 113 -20.46 -2.00 -1.49
N MET A 114 -21.40 -1.32 -0.85
CA MET A 114 -21.19 -0.04 -0.18
C MET A 114 -20.15 -0.18 0.94
N SER A 115 -20.27 -1.23 1.76
CA SER A 115 -19.30 -1.53 2.82
C SER A 115 -17.91 -1.88 2.28
N SER A 116 -17.82 -2.58 1.14
CA SER A 116 -16.54 -2.81 0.47
C SER A 116 -15.91 -1.52 -0.06
N LEU A 117 -16.70 -0.61 -0.63
CA LEU A 117 -16.23 0.65 -1.22
C LEU A 117 -15.79 1.68 -0.18
N LEU A 118 -16.56 1.82 0.90
CA LEU A 118 -16.29 2.78 1.98
C LEU A 118 -15.25 2.26 2.98
N GLY A 119 -14.79 1.02 2.79
CA GLY A 119 -14.03 0.28 3.77
C GLY A 119 -14.98 -0.26 4.83
N LYS A 120 -14.88 -1.57 5.10
CA LYS A 120 -15.62 -2.19 6.20
C LYS A 120 -15.20 -1.44 7.48
N PRO A 121 -16.12 -0.95 8.33
CA PRO A 121 -15.72 -0.70 9.71
C PRO A 121 -15.06 -1.99 10.20
N ARG A 122 -13.88 -1.88 10.82
CA ARG A 122 -13.18 -3.02 11.41
C ARG A 122 -14.23 -3.87 12.14
N ASP A 123 -14.17 -5.19 11.98
CA ASP A 123 -15.01 -6.05 12.81
C ASP A 123 -14.73 -5.63 14.25
N VAL A 124 -15.73 -4.97 14.87
CA VAL A 124 -15.67 -4.53 16.26
C VAL A 124 -15.83 -5.81 17.04
N THR A 125 -14.71 -6.52 17.14
CA THR A 125 -14.59 -7.68 17.99
C THR A 125 -14.53 -7.13 19.40
N LEU A 126 -15.44 -7.60 20.25
CA LEU A 126 -15.35 -7.35 21.67
C LEU A 126 -13.97 -7.82 22.15
N PRO A 127 -13.36 -7.15 23.13
CA PRO A 127 -12.16 -7.64 23.78
C PRO A 127 -12.35 -9.10 24.18
N HIS A 128 -11.38 -9.95 23.88
CA HIS A 128 -11.44 -11.35 24.28
C HIS A 128 -11.49 -11.42 25.81
N THR A 129 -12.52 -12.06 26.35
CA THR A 129 -12.70 -12.27 27.78
C THR A 129 -13.27 -13.67 27.99
N ASP A 130 -12.75 -14.37 29.00
CA ASP A 130 -13.23 -15.72 29.35
C ASP A 130 -14.55 -15.66 30.17
N ASP A 131 -14.88 -14.48 30.71
CA ASP A 131 -16.07 -14.23 31.53
C ASP A 131 -16.84 -12.98 31.07
N ILE A 132 -18.09 -13.18 30.68
CA ILE A 132 -19.01 -12.14 30.18
C ILE A 132 -19.38 -11.15 31.28
N SER A 133 -19.44 -11.58 32.54
CA SER A 133 -19.79 -10.71 33.68
C SER A 133 -18.72 -9.65 33.91
N VAL A 134 -17.45 -10.03 33.81
CA VAL A 134 -16.29 -9.14 33.90
C VAL A 134 -16.30 -8.13 32.75
N LEU A 135 -16.58 -8.57 31.52
CA LEU A 135 -16.71 -7.66 30.39
C LEU A 135 -17.85 -6.64 30.60
N SER A 136 -19.00 -7.09 31.11
CA SER A 136 -20.14 -6.22 31.40
C SER A 136 -19.83 -5.19 32.49
N ASN A 137 -19.15 -5.60 33.56
CA ASN A 137 -18.75 -4.70 34.64
C ASN A 137 -17.72 -3.67 34.14
N ASN A 138 -16.72 -4.10 33.38
CA ASN A 138 -15.73 -3.20 32.78
C ASN A 138 -16.37 -2.17 31.83
N PHE A 139 -17.42 -2.57 31.09
CA PHE A 139 -18.19 -1.62 30.30
C PHE A 139 -18.91 -0.60 31.18
N SER A 140 -19.59 -1.05 32.23
CA SER A 140 -20.28 -0.17 33.18
C SER A 140 -19.31 0.83 33.82
N ASP A 141 -18.18 0.35 34.33
CA ASP A 141 -17.15 1.17 34.98
C ASP A 141 -16.57 2.21 34.00
N TYR A 142 -16.27 1.80 32.76
CA TYR A 142 -15.82 2.74 31.72
C TYR A 142 -16.81 3.89 31.51
N PHE A 143 -18.10 3.61 31.41
CA PHE A 143 -19.10 4.66 31.19
C PHE A 143 -19.32 5.55 32.42
N LEU A 144 -19.19 4.99 33.63
CA LEU A 144 -19.23 5.74 34.89
C LEU A 144 -18.01 6.68 35.00
N GLU A 145 -16.82 6.21 34.68
CA GLU A 145 -15.58 6.98 34.77
C GLU A 145 -15.37 7.96 33.62
N LYS A 146 -16.02 7.74 32.47
CA LYS A 146 -15.85 8.56 31.27
C LYS A 146 -16.17 10.04 31.50
N ILE A 147 -17.29 10.33 32.16
CA ILE A 147 -17.73 11.71 32.42
C ILE A 147 -16.74 12.45 33.34
N PRO A 148 -16.40 11.95 34.55
CA PRO A 148 -15.44 12.62 35.41
C PRO A 148 -14.04 12.72 34.77
N THR A 149 -13.59 11.70 34.03
CA THR A 149 -12.31 11.75 33.31
C THR A 149 -12.27 12.89 32.28
N ILE A 150 -13.35 13.08 31.52
CA ILE A 150 -13.45 14.18 30.55
C ILE A 150 -13.51 15.53 31.27
N ARG A 151 -14.31 15.67 32.33
CA ARG A 151 -14.43 16.92 33.10
C ARG A 151 -13.09 17.35 33.71
N ASN A 152 -12.38 16.40 34.33
CA ASN A 152 -11.03 16.61 34.86
C ASN A 152 -10.03 17.00 33.77
N SER A 153 -10.08 16.35 32.60
CA SER A 153 -9.20 16.70 31.46
C SER A 153 -9.44 18.12 30.92
N LEU A 154 -10.64 18.66 31.12
CA LEU A 154 -11.04 20.00 30.70
C LEU A 154 -10.90 21.04 31.82
N GLY A 155 -10.41 20.64 33.00
CA GLY A 155 -10.23 21.53 34.16
C GLY A 155 -11.54 22.02 34.78
N ILE A 156 -12.64 21.30 34.57
CA ILE A 156 -13.96 21.61 35.14
C ILE A 156 -14.09 20.85 36.47
N PRO A 157 -14.23 21.54 37.63
CA PRO A 157 -14.42 20.86 38.90
C PRO A 157 -15.70 20.03 38.92
N ASP A 158 -15.65 18.88 39.58
CA ASP A 158 -16.84 18.09 39.91
C ASP A 158 -17.59 18.79 41.04
N GLY A 159 -18.90 19.00 40.83
CA GLY A 159 -19.82 19.64 41.78
C GLY A 159 -20.74 18.63 42.42
#